data_AF-A0A3P7N152-F1
#
_entry.id   AF-A0A3P7N152-F1
#
_cell.length_a   1.000
_cell.length_b   1.000
_cell.length_c   1.000
_cell.angle_alpha   90.00
_cell.angle_beta   90.00
_cell.angle_gamma   90.00
#
_symmetry.space_group_name_H-M   'P 1'
#
loop_
_entity.id
_entity.type
_entity.pdbx_description
1 polymer ?
#
loop_
_entity_poly.entity_id
_entity_poly.type
_entity_poly.pdbx_seq_one_letter_code
_entity_poly.pdbx_strand_id
1 'polypeptide(L)'
;MATYSTITVIIQVINCPPLTESDIQLDLWSSLRMPTGIGCTTVFGAEEAALAAAKILALHDYMIYGRILCQQLSNFNKIINAERTIEKETERNGEKRQNGIH
;
A
#
# COMPACT_ATOMS: atom_id res chain seq x y z
N MET A 1 -15.55 -19.11 1.07
CA MET A 1 -15.21 -19.05 2.52
C MET A 1 -15.23 -17.64 3.09
N ALA A 2 -14.80 -16.59 2.36
CA ALA A 2 -14.78 -15.22 2.89
C ALA A 2 -16.16 -14.63 3.24
N THR A 3 -17.22 -14.98 2.50
CA THR A 3 -18.57 -14.44 2.70
C THR A 3 -19.24 -14.86 4.01
N TYR A 4 -18.95 -16.05 4.54
CA TYR A 4 -19.56 -16.52 5.79
C TYR A 4 -19.01 -15.79 7.01
N SER A 5 -17.74 -15.43 7.00
CA SER A 5 -17.09 -14.75 8.13
C SER A 5 -17.56 -13.30 8.29
N THR A 6 -17.84 -12.59 7.18
CA THR A 6 -18.22 -11.18 7.23
C THR A 6 -19.66 -10.96 7.68
N ILE A 7 -20.55 -11.93 7.51
CA ILE A 7 -21.96 -11.82 7.95
C ILE A 7 -22.09 -11.86 9.49
N THR A 8 -21.20 -12.57 10.18
CA THR A 8 -21.35 -12.81 11.62
C THR A 8 -20.74 -11.71 12.49
N VAL A 9 -19.77 -10.95 11.97
CA VAL A 9 -18.99 -10.01 12.78
C VAL A 9 -19.24 -8.56 12.34
N ILE A 10 -19.55 -7.70 13.31
CA ILE A 10 -19.85 -6.27 13.10
C ILE A 10 -18.57 -5.43 12.91
N ILE A 11 -17.39 -6.03 13.12
CA ILE A 11 -16.10 -5.34 13.00
C ILE A 11 -15.63 -5.29 11.54
N GLN A 12 -14.77 -4.32 11.23
CA GLN A 12 -14.22 -4.19 9.88
C GLN A 12 -13.39 -5.42 9.49
N VAL A 13 -13.74 -6.03 8.37
CA VAL A 13 -13.00 -7.14 7.75
C VAL A 13 -12.11 -6.61 6.65
N ILE A 14 -10.83 -6.99 6.67
CA ILE A 14 -9.85 -6.70 5.63
C ILE A 14 -9.49 -8.02 4.95
N ASN A 15 -9.70 -8.09 3.65
CA ASN A 15 -9.38 -9.26 2.85
C ASN A 15 -8.00 -9.08 2.20
N CYS A 16 -7.12 -10.06 2.40
CA CYS A 16 -5.77 -10.11 1.81
C CYS A 16 -5.58 -11.48 1.15
N PRO A 17 -6.06 -11.68 -0.08
CA PRO A 17 -5.86 -12.95 -0.78
C PRO A 17 -4.35 -13.19 -0.99
N PRO A 18 -3.84 -14.41 -0.75
CA PRO A 18 -2.47 -14.76 -1.10
C PRO A 18 -2.35 -14.78 -2.63
N LEU A 19 -1.55 -13.88 -3.20
CA LEU A 19 -1.42 -13.78 -4.64
C LEU A 19 -0.26 -14.62 -5.18
N THR A 20 -0.58 -15.61 -5.98
CA THR A 20 0.29 -16.23 -7.00
C THR A 20 -0.02 -15.58 -8.36
N GLU A 21 1.00 -15.33 -9.21
CA GLU A 21 0.83 -14.62 -10.50
C GLU A 21 -0.26 -15.22 -11.41
N SER A 22 -0.53 -16.52 -11.28
CA SER A 22 -1.57 -17.26 -12.01
C SER A 22 -3.00 -16.93 -11.57
N ASP A 23 -3.22 -16.58 -10.30
CA ASP A 23 -4.55 -16.58 -9.67
C ASP A 23 -5.06 -15.16 -9.34
N ILE A 24 -4.23 -14.14 -9.57
CA ILE A 24 -4.52 -12.73 -9.29
C ILE A 24 -5.86 -12.30 -9.88
N GLN A 25 -6.15 -12.68 -11.13
CA GLN A 25 -7.37 -12.24 -11.78
C GLN A 25 -8.60 -12.89 -11.15
N LEU A 26 -8.59 -14.20 -10.89
CA LEU A 26 -9.79 -14.90 -10.42
C LEU A 26 -10.12 -14.58 -8.95
N ASP A 27 -9.10 -14.56 -8.09
CA ASP A 27 -9.29 -14.39 -6.64
C ASP A 27 -9.55 -12.92 -6.26
N LEU A 28 -9.05 -11.96 -7.04
CA LEU A 28 -9.36 -10.56 -6.84
C LEU A 28 -10.83 -10.24 -7.15
N TRP A 29 -11.34 -10.70 -8.29
CA TRP A 29 -12.72 -10.40 -8.69
C TRP A 29 -13.73 -11.00 -7.72
N SER A 30 -13.44 -12.20 -7.18
CA SER A 30 -14.30 -12.83 -6.16
C SER A 30 -14.28 -12.06 -4.83
N SER A 31 -13.15 -11.43 -4.50
CA SER A 31 -12.98 -10.60 -3.30
C SER A 31 -13.64 -9.22 -3.42
N LEU A 32 -13.74 -8.67 -4.63
CA LEU A 32 -14.33 -7.36 -4.88
C LEU A 32 -15.86 -7.45 -5.07
N ARG A 33 -16.34 -8.55 -5.67
CA ARG A 33 -17.77 -8.76 -5.96
C ARG A 33 -18.49 -9.36 -4.75
N MET A 34 -18.70 -8.55 -3.73
CA MET A 34 -19.53 -8.93 -2.58
C MET A 34 -21.01 -8.65 -2.84
N PRO A 35 -21.94 -9.45 -2.27
CA PRO A 35 -23.37 -9.17 -2.33
C PRO A 35 -23.72 -7.92 -1.52
N THR A 36 -24.87 -7.32 -1.82
CA THR A 36 -25.35 -6.11 -1.13
C THR A 36 -25.53 -6.37 0.37
N GLY A 37 -25.11 -5.40 1.20
CA GLY A 37 -25.17 -5.51 2.66
C GLY A 37 -23.91 -6.08 3.31
N ILE A 38 -22.88 -6.43 2.52
CA ILE A 38 -21.56 -6.87 3.01
C ILE A 38 -20.49 -5.97 2.41
N GLY A 39 -19.82 -5.18 3.25
CA GLY A 39 -18.69 -4.33 2.85
C GLY A 39 -17.40 -4.82 3.47
N CYS A 40 -16.44 -5.25 2.64
CA CYS A 40 -15.08 -5.54 3.07
C CYS A 40 -14.06 -4.72 2.27
N THR A 41 -12.96 -4.34 2.91
CA THR A 41 -11.84 -3.69 2.24
C THR A 41 -10.88 -4.76 1.74
N THR A 42 -10.53 -4.73 0.45
CA THR A 42 -9.55 -5.67 -0.13
C THR A 42 -8.22 -4.96 -0.30
N VAL A 43 -7.15 -5.56 0.22
CA VAL A 43 -5.79 -5.02 0.15
C VAL A 43 -4.86 -6.14 -0.35
N PHE A 44 -3.86 -5.76 -1.15
CA PHE A 44 -2.82 -6.68 -1.58
C PHE A 44 -1.60 -6.57 -0.68
N GLY A 45 -1.12 -7.72 -0.22
CA GLY A 45 0.06 -7.81 0.64
C GLY A 45 -0.29 -7.72 2.14
N ALA A 46 0.43 -8.52 2.92
CA ALA A 46 0.19 -8.64 4.36
C ALA A 46 0.57 -7.37 5.12
N GLU A 47 1.60 -6.65 4.65
CA GLU A 47 2.07 -5.40 5.29
C GLU A 47 1.05 -4.27 5.10
N GLU A 48 0.48 -4.17 3.91
CA GLU A 48 -0.53 -3.18 3.55
C GLU A 48 -1.85 -3.47 4.26
N ALA A 49 -2.22 -4.76 4.40
CA ALA A 49 -3.37 -5.17 5.19
C ALA A 49 -3.20 -4.78 6.67
N ALA A 50 -2.00 -4.98 7.24
CA ALA A 50 -1.68 -4.54 8.59
C ALA A 50 -1.73 -3.01 8.72
N LEU A 51 -1.24 -2.26 7.73
CA LEU A 51 -1.32 -0.80 7.71
C LEU A 51 -2.77 -0.29 7.61
N ALA A 52 -3.62 -0.97 6.82
CA ALA A 52 -5.05 -0.64 6.74
C ALA A 52 -5.74 -0.86 8.10
N ALA A 53 -5.45 -1.98 8.78
CA ALA A 53 -5.95 -2.24 10.13
C ALA A 53 -5.46 -1.17 11.13
N ALA A 54 -4.18 -0.83 11.08
CA ALA A 54 -3.59 0.20 11.94
C ALA A 54 -4.23 1.58 11.73
N LYS A 55 -4.56 1.95 10.49
CA LYS A 55 -5.26 3.20 10.17
C LYS A 55 -6.69 3.24 10.71
N ILE A 56 -7.40 2.12 10.70
CA ILE A 56 -8.73 2.02 11.32
C ILE A 56 -8.60 2.20 12.84
N LEU A 57 -7.61 1.56 13.46
CA LEU A 57 -7.36 1.69 14.89
C LEU A 57 -6.91 3.11 15.29
N ALA A 58 -6.19 3.81 14.40
CA ALA A 58 -5.76 5.19 14.59
C ALA A 58 -6.92 6.19 14.74
N LEU A 59 -8.14 5.84 14.32
CA LEU A 59 -9.32 6.66 14.58
C LEU A 59 -9.68 6.71 16.08
N HIS A 60 -9.27 5.70 16.83
CA HIS A 60 -9.58 5.57 18.26
C HIS A 60 -8.36 5.81 19.16
N ASP A 61 -7.13 5.65 18.64
CA ASP A 61 -5.89 5.87 19.39
C ASP A 61 -4.97 6.89 18.70
N TYR A 62 -4.80 8.03 19.36
CA TYR A 62 -3.96 9.13 18.88
C TYR A 62 -2.46 8.79 18.86
N MET A 63 -1.99 7.85 19.68
CA MET A 63 -0.60 7.40 19.68
C MET A 63 -0.28 6.63 18.40
N ILE A 64 -1.22 5.78 17.96
CA ILE A 64 -1.11 5.04 16.70
C ILE A 64 -1.19 6.01 15.53
N TYR A 65 -2.11 6.97 15.58
CA TYR A 65 -2.20 8.03 14.56
C TYR A 65 -0.88 8.78 14.37
N GLY A 66 -0.25 9.22 15.47
CA GLY A 66 1.04 9.90 15.42
C GLY A 66 2.14 9.05 14.78
N ARG A 67 2.21 7.75 15.12
CA ARG A 67 3.20 6.83 14.51
C ARG A 67 2.99 6.66 13.01
N ILE A 68 1.75 6.48 12.57
CA ILE A 68 1.43 6.34 11.14
C ILE A 68 1.78 7.62 10.40
N LEU A 69 1.47 8.79 10.96
CA LEU A 69 1.81 10.08 10.35
C LEU A 69 3.32 10.26 10.21
N CYS A 70 4.10 9.94 11.24
CA CYS A 70 5.56 9.97 11.18
C CYS A 70 6.11 9.01 10.11
N GLN A 71 5.54 7.81 9.98
CA GLN A 71 5.94 6.84 8.96
C GLN A 71 5.62 7.35 7.55
N GLN A 72 4.45 7.96 7.33
CA GLN A 72 4.07 8.56 6.05
C GLN A 72 5.00 9.72 5.67
N LEU A 73 5.33 10.60 6.63
CA LEU A 73 6.28 11.70 6.42
C LEU A 73 7.68 11.19 6.10
N SER A 74 8.14 10.13 6.80
CA SER A 74 9.43 9.49 6.51
C SER A 74 9.49 8.96 5.08
N ASN A 75 8.43 8.28 4.63
CA ASN A 75 8.34 7.77 3.26
C ASN A 75 8.32 8.90 2.22
N PHE A 76 7.57 9.97 2.48
CA PHE A 76 7.57 11.15 1.62
C PHE A 76 8.97 11.78 1.47
N ASN A 77 9.69 11.95 2.59
CA ASN A 77 11.05 12.46 2.58
C ASN A 77 12.02 11.56 1.80
N LYS A 78 11.88 10.22 1.91
CA LYS A 78 12.69 9.27 1.12
C LYS A 78 12.49 9.47 -0.37
N ILE A 79 11.24 9.64 -0.82
CA ILE A 79 10.90 9.85 -2.23
C ILE A 79 11.53 11.15 -2.74
N ILE A 80 11.35 12.28 -2.02
CA ILE A 80 11.94 13.56 -2.41
C ILE A 80 13.48 13.48 -2.50
N ASN A 81 14.11 12.83 -1.54
CA ASN A 81 15.57 12.69 -1.54
C ASN A 81 16.05 11.78 -2.69
N ALA A 82 15.28 10.74 -3.04
CA ALA A 82 15.56 9.92 -4.20
C ALA A 82 15.44 10.73 -5.51
N GLU A 83 14.39 11.55 -5.66
CA GLU A 83 14.22 12.43 -6.83
C GLU A 83 15.42 13.38 -7.02
N ARG A 84 15.83 14.08 -5.95
CA ARG A 84 17.01 14.96 -5.99
C ARG A 84 18.31 14.25 -6.35
N THR A 85 18.42 12.97 -5.99
CA THR A 85 19.61 12.18 -6.29
C THR A 85 19.64 11.81 -7.77
N ILE A 86 18.50 11.36 -8.30
CA ILE A 86 18.32 11.03 -9.72
C ILE A 86 18.57 12.26 -10.62
N GLU A 87 18.09 13.44 -10.21
CA GLU A 87 18.30 14.69 -10.94
C GLU A 87 19.80 15.02 -11.07
N LYS A 88 20.55 14.99 -9.96
CA LYS A 88 22.00 15.22 -9.94
C LYS A 88 22.79 14.17 -10.74
N GLU A 89 22.32 12.92 -10.76
CA GLU A 89 22.93 11.87 -11.58
C GLU A 89 22.68 12.12 -13.07
N THR A 90 21.50 12.61 -13.43
CA THR A 90 21.15 12.95 -14.81
C THR A 90 22.00 14.09 -15.34
N GLU A 91 22.20 15.15 -14.54
CA GLU A 91 23.09 16.28 -14.87
C GLU A 91 24.55 15.82 -15.09
N ARG A 92 25.08 15.03 -14.15
CA ARG A 92 26.46 14.52 -14.21
C ARG A 92 26.69 13.57 -15.38
N ASN A 93 25.68 12.76 -15.74
CA ASN A 93 25.74 11.88 -16.90
C ASN A 93 25.63 12.65 -18.22
N GLY A 94 24.94 13.80 -18.22
CA GLY A 94 24.92 14.75 -19.33
C GLY A 94 26.29 15.37 -19.61
N GLU A 95 26.98 15.85 -18.57
CA GLU A 95 28.34 16.42 -18.71
C GLU A 95 29.37 15.39 -19.19
N LYS A 96 29.32 14.16 -18.65
CA LYS A 96 30.21 13.07 -19.11
C LYS A 96 29.99 12.70 -20.57
N ARG A 97 28.75 12.77 -21.06
CA ARG A 97 28.43 12.54 -22.48
C ARG A 97 28.99 13.64 -23.38
N GLN A 98 29.00 14.89 -22.95
CA GLN A 98 29.60 15.99 -23.72
C GLN A 98 31.13 15.92 -23.74
N ASN A 99 31.75 15.52 -22.62
CA ASN A 99 33.21 15.44 -22.52
C ASN A 99 33.82 14.14 -23.12
N GLY A 100 33.00 13.16 -23.49
CA GLY A 100 33.43 11.89 -24.08
C GLY A 100 33.33 11.80 -25.61
N ILE A 101 33.02 12.90 -26.31
CA ILE A 101 32.89 12.96 -27.79
C ILE A 101 34.14 13.60 -28.45
N HIS A 102 35.23 13.80 -27.70
CA HIS A 102 36.53 14.20 -28.25
C HIS A 102 37.51 13.03 -28.32
#